data_AF-E1YLC8-F1
#
_entry.id   AF-E1YLC8-F1
#
_cell.length_a   1.000
_cell.length_b   1.000
_cell.length_c   1.000
_cell.angle_alpha   90.00
_cell.angle_beta   90.00
_cell.angle_gamma   90.00
#
_symmetry.space_group_name_H-M   'P 1'
#
loop_
_entity.id
_entity.type
_entity.pdbx_description
1 polymer ?
#
loop_
_entity_poly.entity_id
_entity_poly.type
_entity_poly.pdbx_seq_one_letter_code
_entity_poly.pdbx_strand_id
1 'polypeptide(L)' 'MSKTESPSDFIHKIKIWLKELRETKVWLKMIVKANLIKPESEVEPLIDENDQLKSIVVTSMKTASKQ' A
#
# COMPACT_ATOMS: atom_id res chain seq x y z
N MET A 1 -27.49 -8.52 -8.28
CA MET A 1 -27.21 -7.46 -9.26
C MET A 1 -25.98 -6.71 -8.76
N SER A 2 -24.78 -7.11 -9.20
CA SER A 2 -23.53 -6.53 -8.70
C SER A 2 -23.45 -5.06 -9.13
N LYS A 3 -23.32 -4.15 -8.18
CA LYS A 3 -23.10 -2.73 -8.46
C LYS A 3 -21.74 -2.63 -9.16
N THR A 4 -21.74 -2.41 -10.47
CA THR A 4 -20.53 -2.10 -11.22
C THR A 4 -19.99 -0.78 -10.65
N GLU A 5 -18.83 -0.81 -10.02
CA GLU A 5 -18.21 0.40 -9.49
C GLU A 5 -17.86 1.34 -10.65
N SER A 6 -18.12 2.64 -10.49
CA SER A 6 -17.66 3.62 -11.46
C SER A 6 -16.12 3.69 -11.44
N PRO A 7 -15.46 4.05 -12.56
CA PRO A 7 -14.02 4.27 -12.57
C PRO A 7 -13.56 5.27 -11.51
N SER A 8 -14.36 6.29 -11.22
CA SER A 8 -14.11 7.27 -10.16
C SER A 8 -14.14 6.66 -8.75
N ASP A 9 -15.12 5.79 -8.47
CA ASP A 9 -15.21 5.11 -7.17
C ASP A 9 -14.03 4.16 -6.96
N PHE A 10 -13.65 3.42 -8.01
CA PHE A 10 -12.47 2.57 -8.00
C PHE A 10 -11.20 3.39 -7.71
N ILE A 11 -10.97 4.47 -8.45
CA ILE A 11 -9.80 5.35 -8.25
C ILE A 11 -9.79 5.95 -6.84
N HIS A 12 -10.96 6.34 -6.30
CA HIS A 12 -11.07 6.87 -4.94
C HIS A 12 -10.63 5.83 -3.89
N LYS A 13 -11.13 4.59 -4.00
CA LYS A 13 -10.73 3.49 -3.10
C LYS A 13 -9.24 3.17 -3.19
N ILE A 14 -8.69 3.18 -4.39
CA ILE A 14 -7.25 2.97 -4.64
C ILE A 14 -6.40 4.06 -3.99
N LYS A 15 -6.85 5.33 -4.01
CA LYS A 15 -6.16 6.43 -3.29
C LYS A 15 -6.17 6.25 -1.77
N ILE A 16 -7.27 5.76 -1.20
CA ILE A 16 -7.34 5.40 0.22
C ILE A 16 -6.32 4.30 0.51
N TRP A 17 -6.31 3.23 -0.29
CA TRP A 17 -5.38 2.12 -0.07
C TRP A 17 -3.91 2.56 -0.15
N LEU A 18 -3.59 3.50 -1.04
CA LEU A 18 -2.25 4.11 -1.11
C LEU A 18 -1.90 4.94 0.12
N LYS A 19 -2.87 5.59 0.77
CA LYS A 19 -2.67 6.28 2.06
C LYS A 19 -2.34 5.28 3.16
N GLU A 20 -3.12 4.20 3.27
CA GLU A 20 -2.90 3.14 4.25
C GLU A 20 -1.51 2.50 4.10
N LEU A 21 -1.09 2.17 2.88
CA LEU A 21 0.26 1.62 2.62
C LEU A 21 1.40 2.60 2.99
N ARG A 22 1.17 3.92 2.94
CA ARG A 22 2.17 4.90 3.42
C ARG A 22 2.25 4.89 4.94
N GLU A 23 1.12 4.81 5.62
CA GLU A 23 1.04 4.73 7.08
C GLU A 23 1.65 3.42 7.59
N THR A 24 1.33 2.28 6.96
CA THR A 24 1.95 0.97 7.26
C THR A 24 3.47 1.03 7.16
N LYS A 25 4.04 1.64 6.11
CA LYS A 25 5.50 1.79 5.99
C LYS A 25 6.12 2.58 7.14
N VAL A 26 5.43 3.64 7.61
CA VAL A 26 5.90 4.41 8.75
C VAL A 26 5.92 3.54 10.00
N TRP A 27 4.86 2.77 10.25
CA TRP A 27 4.81 1.85 11.40
C TRP A 27 5.87 0.77 11.36
N LEU A 28 6.12 0.14 10.21
CA LEU A 28 7.19 -0.84 10.03
C LEU A 28 8.57 -0.23 10.36
N LYS A 29 8.83 1.00 9.91
CA LYS A 29 10.06 1.74 10.26
C LYS A 29 10.14 2.09 11.74
N MET A 30 9.01 2.41 12.37
CA MET A 30 8.96 2.68 13.81
C MET A 30 9.24 1.42 14.64
N ILE A 31 8.74 0.25 14.20
CA ILE A 31 9.03 -1.05 14.83
C ILE A 31 10.54 -1.33 14.85
N VAL A 32 11.22 -1.12 13.71
CA VAL A 32 12.69 -1.25 13.61
C VAL A 32 13.39 -0.26 14.55
N LYS A 33 13.06 1.03 14.46
CA LYS A 33 13.67 2.07 15.30
C LYS A 33 13.47 1.85 16.80
N ALA A 34 12.31 1.35 17.20
CA ALA A 34 11.98 1.05 18.59
C ALA A 34 12.50 -0.32 19.05
N ASN A 35 13.20 -1.07 18.19
CA ASN A 35 13.75 -2.40 18.51
C ASN A 35 12.69 -3.40 19.01
N LEU A 36 11.45 -3.30 18.52
CA LEU A 36 10.32 -4.10 19.03
C LEU A 36 10.31 -5.53 18.51
N ILE A 37 10.93 -5.80 17.37
CA ILE A 37 11.07 -7.13 16.77
C ILE A 37 12.55 -7.37 16.45
N LYS A 38 13.03 -8.57 16.78
CA LYS A 38 14.42 -8.99 16.52
C LYS A 38 14.45 -10.41 15.93
N PRO A 39 15.35 -10.67 14.96
CA PRO A 39 16.25 -9.70 14.32
C PRO A 39 15.48 -8.71 13.41
N GLU A 40 16.06 -7.53 13.14
CA GLU A 40 15.44 -6.51 12.27
C GLU A 40 15.15 -7.05 10.86
N SER A 41 15.92 -8.07 10.43
CA SER A 41 15.73 -8.79 9.18
C SER A 41 14.37 -9.49 9.05
N GLU A 42 13.60 -9.65 10.13
CA GLU A 42 12.21 -10.12 10.06
C GLU A 42 11.26 -9.03 9.56
N VAL A 43 11.61 -7.76 9.72
CA VAL A 43 10.77 -6.60 9.36
C VAL A 43 11.15 -6.04 7.98
N GLU A 44 12.41 -6.15 7.57
CA GLU A 44 12.90 -5.67 6.26
C GLU A 44 12.09 -6.21 5.07
N PRO A 45 11.74 -7.51 4.99
CA PRO A 45 10.92 -8.04 3.90
C PRO A 45 9.54 -7.40 3.81
N LEU A 46 8.94 -7.03 4.96
CA LEU A 46 7.63 -6.38 5.01
C LEU A 46 7.70 -4.94 4.49
N ILE A 47 8.81 -4.25 4.72
CA ILE A 47 9.03 -2.90 4.18
C ILE A 47 9.15 -2.96 2.66
N ASP A 48 9.87 -3.95 2.13
CA ASP A 48 10.01 -4.17 0.70
C ASP A 48 8.68 -4.55 0.05
N GLU A 49 7.97 -5.54 0.62
CA GLU A 49 6.62 -5.93 0.17
C GLU A 49 5.66 -4.74 0.13
N ASN A 50 5.69 -3.87 1.15
CA ASN A 50 4.86 -2.66 1.16
C ASN A 50 5.20 -1.70 0.00
N ASP A 51 6.47 -1.59 -0.41
CA ASP A 51 6.84 -0.79 -1.58
C ASP A 51 6.43 -1.46 -2.90
N GLN A 52 6.52 -2.79 -2.99
CA GLN A 52 6.02 -3.56 -4.14
C GLN A 52 4.49 -3.36 -4.29
N LEU A 53 3.74 -3.49 -3.20
CA LEU A 53 2.29 -3.25 -3.17
C LEU A 53 1.95 -1.83 -3.62
N LYS A 54 2.67 -0.81 -3.12
CA LYS A 54 2.47 0.57 -3.58
C LYS A 54 2.70 0.72 -5.09
N SER A 55 3.72 0.06 -5.65
CA SER A 55 4.00 0.09 -7.09
C SER A 55 2.85 -0.49 -7.91
N ILE A 56 2.31 -1.64 -7.47
CA ILE A 56 1.14 -2.28 -8.08
C ILE A 56 -0.07 -1.34 -8.02
N VAL A 57 -0.38 -0.79 -6.85
CA VAL A 57 -1.53 0.12 -6.63
C VAL A 57 -1.43 1.37 -7.50
N VAL A 58 -0.27 2.00 -7.57
CA VAL A 58 -0.03 3.16 -8.45
C VAL A 58 -0.21 2.80 -9.93
N THR A 59 0.27 1.63 -10.34
CA THR A 59 0.12 1.15 -11.72
C THR A 59 -1.35 0.88 -12.06
N SER A 60 -2.09 0.21 -11.18
CA SER A 60 -3.54 -0.02 -11.33
C SER A 60 -4.32 1.29 -11.45
N MET A 61 -3.98 2.31 -10.65
CA MET A 61 -4.58 3.64 -10.74
C MET A 61 -4.31 4.33 -12.09
N LYS A 62 -3.07 4.23 -12.59
CA LYS A 62 -2.68 4.80 -13.89
C LYS A 62 -3.42 4.11 -15.05
N THR A 63 -3.62 2.80 -14.96
CA THR A 63 -4.38 2.04 -15.96
C THR A 63 -5.86 2.42 -15.94
N ALA A 64 -6.48 2.48 -14.77
CA ALA A 64 -7.89 2.85 -14.64
C ALA A 64 -8.19 4.30 -15.04
N SER A 65 -7.23 5.22 -14.87
CA SER A 65 -7.38 6.61 -15.30
C SER A 65 -7.25 6.83 -16.81
N LYS A 66 -6.80 5.81 -17.56
CA LYS A 66 -6.60 5.86 -19.03
C LYS A 66 -7.74 5.20 -19.81
N GLN A 67 -8.62 4.46 -19.13
CA GLN A 67 -9.83 3.85 -19.68
C GLN A 67 -11.02 4.78 -19.47
#